data_AF-A0A522W7N4-F1
#
_entry.id   AF-A0A522W7N4-F1
#
_cell.length_a   1.000
_cell.length_b   1.000
_cell.length_c   1.000
_cell.angle_alpha   90.00
_cell.angle_beta   90.00
_cell.angle_gamma   90.00
#
_symmetry.space_group_name_H-M   'P 1'
#
loop_
_entity.id
_entity.type
_entity.pdbx_description
1 polymer ?
#
loop_
_entity_poly.entity_id
_entity_poly.type
_entity_poly.pdbx_seq_one_letter_code
_entity_poly.pdbx_strand_id
1 'polypeptide(L)'
;MTQQAASQPLLPALVAGAVTGLVVVILSLSFAVLIFSGELSGHVGTAIGMVLFTAVVVGGLAALFSSYPGTIAFPQDKISPILALMASLIVADMPAGTDPELLFATVASALMMATALTGLLLFGLGYYRLGGFIRFIPYPVIGGFLAGTGWLLVKGAIKVMTGHAPTLMTVGHLFAAGEAVKWIPGLLFALVLLVGMRRWKHVATLPVLLTGGIAVFHLAALALGQSTAMLEAGGLLLGHLPQAGWRPDAALRVLEADWAIIAEQAGSVATILLISAIGVLLNSSGIEVAANQDMDLNRELKIAGMANLASGAGGGIIGFHTLGLSSLVLKMG
;
A
#
# COMPACT_ATOMS: atom_id res chain seq x y z
N MET A 1 -2.83 32.68 -14.21
CA MET A 1 -3.62 32.06 -13.13
C MET A 1 -2.66 31.80 -11.97
N THR A 2 -2.42 32.83 -11.18
CA THR A 2 -1.45 32.87 -10.06
C THR A 2 -2.10 33.63 -8.92
N GLN A 3 -3.11 33.02 -8.30
CA GLN A 3 -3.65 33.49 -7.03
C GLN A 3 -4.04 32.28 -6.18
N GLN A 4 -3.58 32.30 -4.93
CA GLN A 4 -3.78 31.30 -3.86
C GLN A 4 -2.81 30.11 -3.79
N ALA A 5 -1.51 30.35 -3.92
CA ALA A 5 -0.58 29.76 -2.95
C ALA A 5 -0.60 30.67 -1.70
N ALA A 6 -1.71 30.66 -0.96
CA ALA A 6 -1.70 31.20 0.39
C ALA A 6 -0.59 30.44 1.12
N SER A 7 0.39 31.16 1.67
CA SER A 7 1.50 30.56 2.40
C SER A 7 0.93 29.76 3.56
N GLN A 8 0.68 28.47 3.34
CA GLN A 8 0.36 27.56 4.43
C GLN A 8 1.52 27.65 5.41
N PRO A 9 1.24 27.72 6.72
CA PRO A 9 2.29 27.76 7.70
C PRO A 9 3.17 26.52 7.51
N LEU A 10 4.47 26.75 7.25
CA LEU A 10 5.45 25.71 6.93
C LEU A 10 5.46 24.59 7.98
N LEU A 11 5.24 24.95 9.24
CA LEU A 11 5.29 24.03 10.37
C LEU A 11 4.17 22.96 10.31
N PRO A 12 2.87 23.32 10.21
CA PRO A 12 1.80 22.34 9.93
C PRO A 12 2.05 21.46 8.71
N ALA A 13 2.54 22.01 7.61
CA ALA A 13 2.86 21.23 6.40
C ALA A 13 3.98 20.21 6.67
N LEU A 14 5.05 20.62 7.38
CA LEU A 14 6.14 19.72 7.77
C LEU A 14 5.69 18.64 8.73
N VAL A 15 4.84 18.99 9.71
CA VAL A 15 4.28 18.01 10.66
C VAL A 15 3.37 17.03 9.94
N ALA A 16 2.43 17.50 9.11
CA ALA A 16 1.54 16.65 8.33
C ALA A 16 2.33 15.75 7.38
N GLY A 17 3.37 16.29 6.72
CA GLY A 17 4.28 15.54 5.86
C GLY A 17 5.07 14.46 6.62
N ALA A 18 5.62 14.78 7.80
CA ALA A 18 6.36 13.83 8.63
C ALA A 18 5.45 12.70 9.14
N VAL A 19 4.25 13.04 9.62
CA VAL A 19 3.26 12.07 10.10
C VAL A 19 2.79 11.16 8.96
N THR A 20 2.46 11.75 7.83
CA THR A 20 2.02 11.00 6.65
C THR A 20 3.14 10.13 6.10
N GLY A 21 4.37 10.65 6.04
CA GLY A 21 5.55 9.90 5.63
C GLY A 21 5.81 8.68 6.52
N LEU A 22 5.70 8.83 7.85
CA LEU A 22 5.80 7.71 8.78
C LEU A 22 4.73 6.64 8.51
N VAL A 23 3.47 7.07 8.32
CA VAL A 23 2.37 6.14 8.00
C VAL A 23 2.64 5.43 6.66
N VAL A 24 3.10 6.15 5.63
CA VAL A 24 3.44 5.59 4.33
C VAL A 24 4.57 4.56 4.45
N VAL A 25 5.60 4.81 5.26
CA VAL A 25 6.69 3.84 5.50
C VAL A 25 6.15 2.56 6.14
N ILE A 26 5.33 2.69 7.19
CA ILE A 26 4.73 1.53 7.88
C ILE A 26 3.87 0.71 6.93
N LEU A 27 3.03 1.37 6.12
CA LEU A 27 2.16 0.69 5.15
C LEU A 27 2.98 0.03 4.03
N SER A 28 3.99 0.72 3.50
CA SER A 28 4.90 0.18 2.48
C SER A 28 5.60 -1.09 2.96
N LEU A 29 6.09 -1.10 4.21
CA LEU A 29 6.68 -2.28 4.82
C LEU A 29 5.67 -3.44 4.89
N SER A 30 4.45 -3.14 5.31
CA SER A 30 3.36 -4.11 5.42
C SER A 30 3.00 -4.71 4.05
N PHE A 31 2.97 -3.90 2.99
CA PHE A 31 2.68 -4.38 1.64
C PHE A 31 3.82 -5.22 1.07
N ALA A 32 5.07 -4.85 1.33
CA ALA A 32 6.22 -5.64 0.91
C ALA A 32 6.18 -7.04 1.52
N VAL A 33 5.95 -7.13 2.84
CA VAL A 33 5.80 -8.42 3.56
C VAL A 33 4.59 -9.21 3.05
N LEU A 34 3.49 -8.54 2.71
CA LEU A 34 2.30 -9.19 2.17
C LEU A 34 2.57 -9.83 0.80
N ILE A 35 3.22 -9.10 -0.10
CA ILE A 35 3.51 -9.53 -1.48
C ILE A 35 4.61 -10.60 -1.49
N PHE A 36 5.70 -10.38 -0.76
CA PHE A 36 6.86 -11.28 -0.70
C PHE A 36 6.81 -12.16 0.55
N SER A 37 5.78 -12.99 0.65
CA SER A 37 5.61 -13.96 1.74
C SER A 37 5.89 -15.39 1.27
N GLY A 38 6.02 -16.34 2.22
CA GLY A 38 6.29 -17.75 1.88
C GLY A 38 7.68 -17.94 1.27
N GLU A 39 7.75 -18.58 0.10
CA GLU A 39 9.01 -18.85 -0.62
C GLU A 39 9.76 -17.57 -1.04
N LEU A 40 9.05 -16.44 -1.13
CA LEU A 40 9.62 -15.13 -1.45
C LEU A 40 10.17 -14.38 -0.22
N SER A 41 10.03 -14.94 0.98
CA SER A 41 10.40 -14.27 2.24
C SER A 41 11.89 -13.89 2.32
N GLY A 42 12.76 -14.65 1.62
CA GLY A 42 14.19 -14.33 1.50
C GLY A 42 14.49 -13.00 0.81
N HIS A 43 13.55 -12.49 0.00
CA HIS A 43 13.71 -11.25 -0.78
C HIS A 43 12.91 -10.06 -0.22
N VAL A 44 12.35 -10.18 0.99
CA VAL A 44 11.55 -9.11 1.62
C VAL A 44 12.32 -7.80 1.74
N GLY A 45 13.63 -7.83 2.03
CA GLY A 45 14.46 -6.62 2.09
C GLY A 45 14.48 -5.84 0.78
N THR A 46 14.61 -6.55 -0.35
CA THR A 46 14.54 -5.97 -1.70
C THR A 46 13.13 -5.46 -2.00
N ALA A 47 12.11 -6.23 -1.65
CA ALA A 47 10.70 -5.83 -1.82
C ALA A 47 10.36 -4.54 -1.07
N ILE A 48 10.86 -4.38 0.16
CA ILE A 48 10.72 -3.14 0.93
C ILE A 48 11.33 -1.97 0.16
N GLY A 49 12.52 -2.16 -0.42
CA GLY A 49 13.16 -1.18 -1.29
C GLY A 49 12.32 -0.80 -2.51
N MET A 50 11.71 -1.79 -3.19
CA MET A 50 10.82 -1.58 -4.34
C MET A 50 9.59 -0.75 -3.96
N VAL A 51 8.93 -1.08 -2.84
CA VAL A 51 7.70 -0.41 -2.40
C VAL A 51 7.99 1.00 -1.86
N LEU A 52 9.10 1.19 -1.13
CA LEU A 52 9.53 2.52 -0.68
C LEU A 52 9.94 3.40 -1.86
N PHE A 53 10.61 2.84 -2.88
CA PHE A 53 10.92 3.56 -4.11
C PHE A 53 9.64 4.07 -4.80
N THR A 54 8.61 3.22 -4.92
CA THR A 54 7.29 3.64 -5.41
C THR A 54 6.71 4.77 -4.58
N ALA A 55 6.80 4.73 -3.24
CA ALA A 55 6.31 5.80 -2.39
C ALA A 55 6.98 7.15 -2.67
N VAL A 56 8.30 7.14 -2.88
CA VAL A 56 9.05 8.36 -3.23
C VAL A 56 8.66 8.88 -4.62
N VAL A 57 8.63 8.01 -5.64
CA VAL A 57 8.33 8.40 -7.03
C VAL A 57 6.91 8.91 -7.16
N VAL A 58 5.93 8.12 -6.69
CA VAL A 58 4.52 8.45 -6.83
C VAL A 58 4.15 9.63 -5.93
N GLY A 59 4.62 9.65 -4.68
CA GLY A 59 4.38 10.76 -3.76
C GLY A 59 5.02 12.06 -4.25
N GLY A 60 6.26 12.00 -4.76
CA GLY A 60 6.95 13.16 -5.31
C GLY A 60 6.26 13.75 -6.54
N LEU A 61 5.86 12.89 -7.50
CA LEU A 61 5.14 13.36 -8.69
C LEU A 61 3.75 13.91 -8.37
N ALA A 62 3.03 13.30 -7.41
CA ALA A 62 1.75 13.85 -6.95
C ALA A 62 1.94 15.20 -6.26
N ALA A 63 2.94 15.34 -5.37
CA ALA A 63 3.22 16.59 -4.67
C ALA A 63 3.59 17.73 -5.63
N LEU A 64 4.30 17.44 -6.73
CA LEU A 64 4.73 18.43 -7.71
C LEU A 64 3.64 18.80 -8.72
N PHE A 65 2.82 17.83 -9.14
CA PHE A 65 1.98 18.00 -10.32
C PHE A 65 0.49 17.88 -10.07
N SER A 66 0.02 17.39 -8.92
CA SER A 66 -1.42 17.24 -8.64
C SER A 66 -2.15 18.58 -8.77
N SER A 67 -3.42 18.50 -9.17
CA SER A 67 -4.34 19.64 -9.20
C SER A 67 -4.65 20.18 -7.80
N TYR A 68 -4.47 19.37 -6.75
CA TYR A 68 -4.74 19.75 -5.37
C TYR A 68 -3.46 19.73 -4.49
N PRO A 69 -3.03 20.87 -3.91
CA PRO A 69 -1.88 20.94 -3.01
C PRO A 69 -2.26 20.32 -1.64
N GLY A 70 -1.81 19.09 -1.42
CA GLY A 70 -2.18 18.26 -0.27
C GLY A 70 -2.57 16.83 -0.64
N THR A 71 -2.62 16.52 -1.95
CA THR A 71 -2.77 15.14 -2.43
C THR A 71 -1.60 14.29 -1.96
N ILE A 72 -1.92 13.24 -1.20
CA ILE A 72 -0.96 12.21 -0.80
C ILE A 72 -1.12 11.02 -1.73
N ALA A 73 -0.01 10.58 -2.31
CA ALA A 73 0.06 9.41 -3.15
C ALA A 73 1.16 8.46 -2.70
N PHE A 74 0.85 7.17 -2.73
CA PHE A 74 1.73 6.11 -2.20
C PHE A 74 1.31 4.75 -2.80
N PRO A 75 2.09 3.67 -2.57
CA PRO A 75 1.72 2.32 -2.99
C PRO A 75 0.34 1.93 -2.45
N GLN A 76 -0.48 1.29 -3.27
CA GLN A 76 -1.92 1.21 -2.96
C GLN A 76 -2.33 -0.07 -2.24
N ASP A 77 -2.94 0.15 -1.08
CA ASP A 77 -3.52 -0.87 -0.19
C ASP A 77 -4.58 -1.75 -0.88
N LYS A 78 -5.31 -1.20 -1.85
CA LYS A 78 -6.31 -1.94 -2.65
C LYS A 78 -5.68 -2.86 -3.70
N ILE A 79 -4.46 -2.54 -4.13
CA ILE A 79 -3.75 -3.25 -5.20
C ILE A 79 -2.80 -4.30 -4.61
N SER A 80 -2.17 -4.02 -3.46
CA SER A 80 -1.20 -4.92 -2.83
C SER A 80 -1.70 -6.35 -2.58
N PRO A 81 -2.94 -6.62 -2.15
CA PRO A 81 -3.45 -7.99 -2.02
C PRO A 81 -3.57 -8.73 -3.36
N ILE A 82 -3.88 -8.02 -4.44
CA ILE A 82 -4.00 -8.59 -5.78
C ILE A 82 -2.60 -8.90 -6.32
N LEU A 83 -1.64 -8.02 -6.08
CA LEU A 83 -0.22 -8.27 -6.37
C LEU A 83 0.31 -9.47 -5.58
N ALA A 84 -0.05 -9.61 -4.30
CA ALA A 84 0.34 -10.75 -3.49
C ALA A 84 -0.28 -12.07 -3.97
N LEU A 85 -1.54 -12.03 -4.41
CA LEU A 85 -2.19 -13.18 -5.05
C LEU A 85 -1.47 -13.55 -6.34
N MET A 86 -1.21 -12.58 -7.21
CA MET A 86 -0.48 -12.80 -8.47
C MET A 86 0.91 -13.38 -8.22
N ALA A 87 1.66 -12.84 -7.24
CA ALA A 87 2.95 -13.39 -6.83
C ALA A 87 2.82 -14.85 -6.36
N SER A 88 1.79 -15.16 -5.57
CA SER A 88 1.56 -16.53 -5.08
C SER A 88 1.19 -17.51 -6.22
N LEU A 89 0.45 -17.05 -7.22
CA LEU A 89 0.10 -17.86 -8.40
C LEU A 89 1.35 -18.14 -9.25
N ILE A 90 2.18 -17.13 -9.51
CA ILE A 90 3.46 -17.31 -10.22
C ILE A 90 4.35 -18.32 -9.51
N VAL A 91 4.45 -18.23 -8.18
CA VAL A 91 5.23 -19.20 -7.38
C VAL A 91 4.64 -20.61 -7.49
N ALA A 92 3.32 -20.76 -7.51
CA ALA A 92 2.67 -22.07 -7.65
C ALA A 92 2.81 -22.68 -9.04
N ASP A 93 2.90 -21.86 -10.09
CA ASP A 93 3.06 -22.29 -11.48
C ASP A 93 4.52 -22.62 -11.83
N MET A 94 5.47 -22.17 -11.01
CA MET A 94 6.90 -22.47 -11.17
C MET A 94 7.24 -23.93 -10.82
N PRO A 95 8.17 -24.58 -11.54
CA PRO A 95 8.63 -25.94 -11.21
C PRO A 95 9.20 -26.02 -9.78
N ALA A 96 8.93 -27.14 -9.10
CA ALA A 96 9.48 -27.37 -7.77
C ALA A 96 11.03 -27.37 -7.79
N GLY A 97 11.64 -26.64 -6.86
CA GLY A 97 13.11 -26.51 -6.79
C GLY A 97 13.70 -25.45 -7.73
N THR A 98 12.87 -24.59 -8.32
CA THR A 98 13.34 -23.41 -9.07
C THR A 98 14.28 -22.55 -8.23
N ASP A 99 15.33 -22.02 -8.85
CA ASP A 99 16.27 -21.11 -8.22
C ASP A 99 15.52 -19.90 -7.58
N PRO A 100 15.70 -19.62 -6.28
CA PRO A 100 15.08 -18.49 -5.61
C PRO A 100 15.31 -17.14 -6.31
N GLU A 101 16.45 -16.96 -6.99
CA GLU A 101 16.74 -15.72 -7.72
C GLU A 101 15.89 -15.59 -8.99
N LEU A 102 15.66 -16.70 -9.72
CA LEU A 102 14.79 -16.75 -10.88
C LEU A 102 13.31 -16.59 -10.48
N LEU A 103 12.91 -17.18 -9.36
CA LEU A 103 11.59 -17.01 -8.76
C LEU A 103 11.33 -15.53 -8.45
N PHE A 104 12.27 -14.89 -7.76
CA PHE A 104 12.23 -13.46 -7.48
C PHE A 104 12.17 -12.62 -8.77
N ALA A 105 13.04 -12.90 -9.74
CA ALA A 105 13.09 -12.16 -11.00
C ALA A 105 11.75 -12.22 -11.74
N THR A 106 11.12 -13.39 -11.79
CA THR A 106 9.84 -13.60 -12.46
C THR A 106 8.70 -12.84 -11.76
N VAL A 107 8.61 -12.93 -10.43
CA VAL A 107 7.61 -12.20 -9.66
C VAL A 107 7.84 -10.69 -9.76
N ALA A 108 9.06 -10.20 -9.54
CA ALA A 108 9.39 -8.78 -9.63
C ALA A 108 9.06 -8.21 -11.02
N SER A 109 9.38 -8.96 -12.09
CA SER A 109 9.07 -8.56 -13.47
C SER A 109 7.57 -8.50 -13.74
N ALA A 110 6.79 -9.44 -13.21
CA ALA A 110 5.33 -9.39 -13.31
C ALA A 110 4.75 -8.14 -12.61
N LEU A 111 5.25 -7.81 -11.42
CA LEU A 111 4.85 -6.62 -10.67
C LEU A 111 5.21 -5.33 -11.42
N MET A 112 6.44 -5.25 -11.95
CA MET A 112 6.90 -4.11 -12.75
C MET A 112 6.10 -3.96 -14.04
N MET A 113 5.82 -5.06 -14.75
CA MET A 113 5.01 -5.06 -15.97
C MET A 113 3.58 -4.60 -15.67
N ALA A 114 2.92 -5.15 -14.64
CA ALA A 114 1.60 -4.71 -14.22
C ALA A 114 1.58 -3.22 -13.87
N THR A 115 2.65 -2.72 -13.25
CA THR A 115 2.83 -1.31 -12.89
C THR A 115 3.00 -0.42 -14.13
N ALA A 116 3.84 -0.81 -15.07
CA ALA A 116 4.02 -0.07 -16.32
C ALA A 116 2.74 -0.04 -17.16
N LEU A 117 2.05 -1.19 -17.31
CA LEU A 117 0.77 -1.28 -18.02
C LEU A 117 -0.31 -0.42 -17.34
N THR A 118 -0.34 -0.39 -16.00
CA THR A 118 -1.22 0.51 -15.25
C THR A 118 -0.89 1.97 -15.57
N GLY A 119 0.40 2.31 -15.61
CA GLY A 119 0.86 3.64 -16.00
C GLY A 119 0.40 4.05 -17.39
N LEU A 120 0.57 3.16 -18.39
CA LEU A 120 0.10 3.38 -19.76
C LEU A 120 -1.41 3.59 -19.84
N LEU A 121 -2.19 2.73 -19.17
CA LEU A 121 -3.64 2.83 -19.15
C LEU A 121 -4.09 4.16 -18.53
N LEU A 122 -3.62 4.49 -17.32
CA LEU A 122 -4.02 5.70 -16.62
C LEU A 122 -3.62 6.96 -17.38
N PHE A 123 -2.39 6.99 -17.93
CA PHE A 123 -1.94 8.09 -18.77
C PHE A 123 -2.81 8.24 -20.02
N GLY A 124 -3.12 7.13 -20.71
CA GLY A 124 -4.00 7.10 -21.86
C GLY A 124 -5.39 7.62 -21.53
N LEU A 125 -6.02 7.15 -20.46
CA LEU A 125 -7.33 7.64 -20.00
C LEU A 125 -7.31 9.15 -19.77
N GLY A 126 -6.27 9.67 -19.11
CA GLY A 126 -6.14 11.12 -18.88
C GLY A 126 -5.85 11.92 -20.16
N TYR A 127 -5.07 11.36 -21.09
CA TYR A 127 -4.74 11.97 -22.37
C TYR A 127 -5.98 12.10 -23.27
N TYR A 128 -6.78 11.05 -23.38
CA TYR A 128 -8.04 11.03 -24.14
C TYR A 128 -9.22 11.69 -23.40
N ARG A 129 -8.96 12.32 -22.24
CA ARG A 129 -9.97 13.03 -21.42
C ARG A 129 -11.11 12.16 -20.91
N LEU A 130 -10.80 10.90 -20.61
CA LEU A 130 -11.75 9.87 -20.20
C LEU A 130 -12.01 9.85 -18.68
N GLY A 131 -11.51 10.82 -17.92
CA GLY A 131 -11.74 10.93 -16.48
C GLY A 131 -13.21 11.12 -16.09
N GLY A 132 -14.05 11.58 -17.01
CA GLY A 132 -15.49 11.69 -16.79
C GLY A 132 -16.20 10.33 -16.65
N PHE A 133 -15.57 9.21 -17.03
CA PHE A 133 -16.24 7.91 -17.00
C PHE A 133 -16.63 7.43 -15.61
N ILE A 134 -16.01 7.94 -14.54
CA ILE A 134 -16.41 7.58 -13.18
C ILE A 134 -17.88 7.89 -12.89
N ARG A 135 -18.44 8.90 -13.54
CA ARG A 135 -19.86 9.28 -13.38
C ARG A 135 -20.81 8.19 -13.84
N PHE A 136 -20.34 7.21 -14.62
CA PHE A 136 -21.13 6.06 -15.08
C PHE A 136 -20.94 4.81 -14.22
N ILE A 137 -20.02 4.81 -13.25
CA ILE A 137 -19.85 3.66 -12.35
C ILE A 137 -21.04 3.62 -11.39
N PRO A 138 -21.86 2.55 -11.39
CA PRO A 138 -22.97 2.45 -10.46
C PRO A 138 -22.48 2.45 -9.02
N TYR A 139 -23.19 3.16 -8.13
CA TYR A 139 -22.92 3.15 -6.69
C TYR A 139 -22.75 1.74 -6.08
N PRO A 140 -23.53 0.71 -6.48
CA PRO A 140 -23.31 -0.65 -5.98
C PRO A 140 -21.93 -1.23 -6.30
N VAL A 141 -21.34 -0.90 -7.46
CA VAL A 141 -20.00 -1.36 -7.86
C VAL A 141 -18.95 -0.72 -6.96
N ILE A 142 -19.09 0.58 -6.69
CA ILE A 142 -18.21 1.32 -5.76
C ILE A 142 -18.31 0.72 -4.36
N GLY A 143 -19.53 0.47 -3.88
CA GLY A 143 -19.79 -0.12 -2.57
C GLY A 143 -19.21 -1.54 -2.44
N GLY A 144 -19.43 -2.39 -3.43
CA GLY A 144 -18.89 -3.76 -3.47
C GLY A 144 -17.35 -3.78 -3.51
N PHE A 145 -16.75 -2.90 -4.32
CA PHE A 145 -15.29 -2.75 -4.36
C PHE A 145 -14.72 -2.31 -3.00
N LEU A 146 -15.30 -1.26 -2.39
CA LEU A 146 -14.84 -0.75 -1.09
C LEU A 146 -15.00 -1.79 0.02
N ALA A 147 -16.11 -2.54 0.03
CA ALA A 147 -16.34 -3.65 0.96
C ALA A 147 -15.32 -4.78 0.75
N GLY A 148 -15.05 -5.16 -0.49
CA GLY A 148 -14.06 -6.18 -0.85
C GLY A 148 -12.64 -5.78 -0.44
N THR A 149 -12.23 -4.53 -0.69
CA THR A 149 -10.96 -3.98 -0.22
C THR A 149 -10.88 -4.03 1.31
N GLY A 150 -11.91 -3.56 2.02
CA GLY A 150 -11.96 -3.62 3.48
C GLY A 150 -11.78 -5.04 4.01
N TRP A 151 -12.44 -6.02 3.40
CA TRP A 151 -12.29 -7.43 3.75
C TRP A 151 -10.87 -7.97 3.48
N LEU A 152 -10.27 -7.63 2.33
CA LEU A 152 -8.89 -8.02 2.02
C LEU A 152 -7.89 -7.42 3.01
N LEU A 153 -8.08 -6.17 3.44
CA LEU A 153 -7.26 -5.54 4.48
C LEU A 153 -7.39 -6.24 5.83
N VAL A 154 -8.60 -6.63 6.23
CA VAL A 154 -8.81 -7.41 7.46
C VAL A 154 -8.08 -8.75 7.38
N LYS A 155 -8.22 -9.49 6.28
CA LYS A 155 -7.49 -10.76 6.09
C LYS A 155 -5.97 -10.56 6.08
N GLY A 156 -5.49 -9.51 5.41
CA GLY A 156 -4.07 -9.16 5.34
C GLY A 156 -3.51 -8.82 6.71
N ALA A 157 -4.20 -7.98 7.49
CA ALA A 157 -3.81 -7.64 8.86
C ALA A 157 -3.75 -8.88 9.76
N ILE A 158 -4.74 -9.77 9.66
CA ILE A 158 -4.72 -11.05 10.39
C ILE A 158 -3.52 -11.89 9.96
N LYS A 159 -3.26 -12.04 8.65
CA LYS A 159 -2.10 -12.76 8.12
C LYS A 159 -0.78 -12.19 8.64
N VAL A 160 -0.65 -10.86 8.72
CA VAL A 160 0.56 -10.21 9.26
C VAL A 160 0.73 -10.52 10.75
N MET A 161 -0.36 -10.51 11.53
CA MET A 161 -0.30 -10.78 12.98
C MET A 161 -0.08 -12.26 13.30
N THR A 162 -0.68 -13.19 12.54
CA THR A 162 -0.70 -14.63 12.87
C THR A 162 0.20 -15.48 11.96
N GLY A 163 0.73 -14.89 10.89
CA GLY A 163 1.43 -15.60 9.81
C GLY A 163 0.51 -16.31 8.81
N HIS A 164 -0.80 -16.39 9.07
CA HIS A 164 -1.73 -17.21 8.29
C HIS A 164 -2.94 -16.43 7.79
N ALA A 165 -3.25 -16.55 6.50
CA ALA A 165 -4.46 -15.94 5.93
C ALA A 165 -5.71 -16.71 6.40
N PRO A 166 -6.70 -16.04 7.01
CA PRO A 166 -7.90 -16.71 7.47
C PRO A 166 -8.75 -17.14 6.27
N THR A 167 -9.19 -18.40 6.31
CA THR A 167 -10.18 -19.00 5.39
C THR A 167 -11.37 -19.50 6.19
N LEU A 168 -12.47 -19.83 5.52
CA LEU A 168 -13.65 -20.41 6.19
C LEU A 168 -13.31 -21.68 6.99
N MET A 169 -12.30 -22.44 6.54
CA MET A 169 -11.85 -23.65 7.24
C MET A 169 -10.86 -23.35 8.36
N THR A 170 -10.03 -22.31 8.21
CA THR A 170 -8.94 -22.00 9.16
C THR A 170 -9.29 -20.95 10.21
N VAL A 171 -10.43 -20.28 10.10
CA VAL A 171 -10.82 -19.20 11.03
C VAL A 171 -10.88 -19.66 12.50
N GLY A 172 -11.20 -20.94 12.74
CA GLY A 172 -11.19 -21.53 14.08
C GLY A 172 -9.81 -21.48 14.77
N HIS A 173 -8.71 -21.54 14.00
CA HIS A 173 -7.35 -21.48 14.55
C HIS A 173 -7.03 -20.13 15.17
N LEU A 174 -7.69 -19.04 14.75
CA LEU A 174 -7.46 -17.71 15.34
C LEU A 174 -7.86 -17.65 16.82
N PHE A 175 -8.75 -18.54 17.26
CA PHE A 175 -9.22 -18.60 18.63
C PHE A 175 -8.40 -19.55 19.51
N ALA A 176 -7.36 -20.19 18.96
CA ALA A 176 -6.40 -20.94 19.76
C ALA A 176 -5.62 -19.98 20.68
N ALA A 177 -5.37 -20.39 21.93
CA ALA A 177 -4.78 -19.53 22.96
C ALA A 177 -3.45 -18.87 22.52
N GLY A 178 -2.62 -19.58 21.76
CA GLY A 178 -1.34 -19.06 21.25
C GLY A 178 -1.48 -18.03 20.12
N GLU A 179 -2.55 -18.11 19.32
CA GLU A 179 -2.79 -17.19 18.21
C GLU A 179 -3.58 -15.95 18.65
N ALA A 180 -4.48 -16.11 19.62
CA ALA A 180 -5.28 -15.02 20.19
C ALA A 180 -4.39 -13.88 20.73
N VAL A 181 -3.27 -14.23 21.36
CA VAL A 181 -2.29 -13.26 21.89
C VAL A 181 -1.68 -12.39 20.79
N LYS A 182 -1.59 -12.89 19.55
CA LYS A 182 -0.98 -12.15 18.45
C LYS A 182 -1.92 -11.10 17.84
N TRP A 183 -3.23 -11.37 17.75
CA TRP A 183 -4.17 -10.48 17.06
C TRP A 183 -5.05 -9.63 17.99
N ILE A 184 -5.34 -10.07 19.23
CA ILE A 184 -6.17 -9.31 20.17
C ILE A 184 -5.57 -7.93 20.48
N PRO A 185 -4.26 -7.78 20.78
CA PRO A 185 -3.67 -6.46 21.01
C PRO A 185 -3.81 -5.53 19.80
N GLY A 186 -3.65 -6.09 18.59
CA GLY A 186 -3.85 -5.36 17.34
C GLY A 186 -5.30 -4.89 17.16
N LEU A 187 -6.29 -5.73 17.48
CA LEU A 187 -7.71 -5.34 17.44
C LEU A 187 -8.02 -4.25 18.48
N LEU A 188 -7.55 -4.40 19.71
CA LEU A 188 -7.73 -3.40 20.77
C LEU A 188 -7.13 -2.06 20.36
N PHE A 189 -5.91 -2.08 19.81
CA PHE A 189 -5.26 -0.89 19.31
C PHE A 189 -6.04 -0.24 18.15
N ALA A 190 -6.55 -1.04 17.22
CA ALA A 190 -7.40 -0.56 16.12
C ALA A 190 -8.69 0.11 16.63
N LEU A 191 -9.33 -0.44 17.68
CA LEU A 191 -10.51 0.15 18.32
C LEU A 191 -10.16 1.47 19.01
N VAL A 192 -9.03 1.53 19.73
CA VAL A 192 -8.55 2.77 20.35
C VAL A 192 -8.26 3.84 19.29
N LEU A 193 -7.60 3.46 18.19
CA LEU A 193 -7.38 4.34 17.04
C LEU A 193 -8.70 4.85 16.47
N LEU A 194 -9.66 3.97 16.22
CA LEU A 194 -10.96 4.33 15.65
C LEU A 194 -11.73 5.30 16.54
N VAL A 195 -11.82 5.01 17.84
CA VAL A 195 -12.53 5.85 18.81
C VAL A 195 -11.80 7.18 18.99
N GLY A 196 -10.47 7.16 19.16
CA GLY A 196 -9.65 8.35 19.33
C GLY A 196 -9.77 9.31 18.13
N MET A 197 -9.67 8.78 16.91
CA MET A 197 -9.80 9.55 15.67
C MET A 197 -11.22 10.11 15.45
N ARG A 198 -12.26 9.45 15.98
CA ARG A 198 -13.64 9.96 15.93
C ARG A 198 -13.90 11.00 17.02
N ARG A 199 -13.29 10.85 18.19
CA ARG A 199 -13.57 11.66 19.37
C ARG A 199 -12.76 12.96 19.41
N TRP A 200 -11.53 12.94 18.89
CA TRP A 200 -10.60 14.06 18.90
C TRP A 200 -10.22 14.46 17.48
N LYS A 201 -10.58 15.70 17.11
CA LYS A 201 -10.23 16.30 15.81
C LYS A 201 -8.95 17.13 15.94
N HIS A 202 -7.87 16.51 16.39
CA HIS A 202 -6.58 17.17 16.57
C HIS A 202 -5.49 16.52 15.71
N VAL A 203 -4.62 17.32 15.08
CA VAL A 203 -3.51 16.88 14.22
C VAL A 203 -2.60 15.84 14.91
N ALA A 204 -2.32 16.05 16.19
CA ALA A 204 -1.46 15.15 16.96
C ALA A 204 -2.14 13.84 17.40
N THR A 205 -3.45 13.66 17.17
CA THR A 205 -4.18 12.47 17.63
C THR A 205 -3.58 11.19 17.04
N LEU A 206 -3.41 11.13 15.73
CA LEU A 206 -2.85 9.94 15.08
C LEU A 206 -1.39 9.67 15.51
N PRO A 207 -0.47 10.64 15.48
CA PRO A 207 0.89 10.44 15.95
C PRO A 207 0.98 9.97 17.40
N VAL A 208 0.24 10.61 18.31
CA VAL A 208 0.25 10.27 19.75
C VAL A 208 -0.30 8.87 19.99
N LEU A 209 -1.35 8.47 19.28
CA LEU A 209 -1.89 7.12 19.39
C LEU A 209 -0.91 6.08 18.84
N LEU A 210 -0.24 6.35 17.71
CA LEU A 210 0.78 5.46 17.14
C LEU A 210 2.00 5.32 18.06
N THR A 211 2.61 6.43 18.48
CA THR A 211 3.79 6.41 19.36
C THR A 211 3.45 5.89 20.73
N GLY A 212 2.28 6.24 21.27
CA GLY A 212 1.75 5.71 22.52
C GLY A 212 1.54 4.19 22.45
N GLY A 213 1.00 3.67 21.35
CA GLY A 213 0.85 2.23 21.12
C GLY A 213 2.19 1.48 21.15
N ILE A 214 3.19 2.02 20.43
CA ILE A 214 4.56 1.47 20.43
C ILE A 214 5.16 1.49 21.84
N ALA A 215 5.04 2.62 22.55
CA ALA A 215 5.56 2.76 23.91
C ALA A 215 4.89 1.78 24.87
N VAL A 216 3.56 1.68 24.84
CA VAL A 216 2.79 0.76 25.69
C VAL A 216 3.19 -0.70 25.41
N PHE A 217 3.37 -1.08 24.14
CA PHE A 217 3.81 -2.42 23.77
C PHE A 217 5.19 -2.75 24.38
N HIS A 218 6.17 -1.88 24.19
CA HIS A 218 7.52 -2.12 24.72
C HIS A 218 7.57 -2.06 26.26
N LEU A 219 6.81 -1.17 26.90
CA LEU A 219 6.73 -1.11 28.35
C LEU A 219 6.07 -2.36 28.94
N ALA A 220 5.02 -2.88 28.29
CA ALA A 220 4.37 -4.12 28.69
C ALA A 220 5.32 -5.32 28.52
N ALA A 221 6.07 -5.38 27.42
CA ALA A 221 7.08 -6.42 27.21
C ALA A 221 8.18 -6.40 28.27
N LEU A 222 8.69 -5.21 28.59
CA LEU A 222 9.69 -5.01 29.66
C LEU A 222 9.15 -5.44 31.02
N ALA A 223 7.90 -5.07 31.36
CA ALA A 223 7.26 -5.46 32.62
C ALA A 223 7.04 -6.98 32.74
N LEU A 224 6.84 -7.66 31.62
CA LEU A 224 6.70 -9.12 31.54
C LEU A 224 8.05 -9.86 31.43
N GLY A 225 9.17 -9.14 31.48
CA GLY A 225 10.52 -9.71 31.37
C GLY A 225 10.82 -10.31 29.99
N GLN A 226 10.08 -9.93 28.95
CA GLN A 226 10.28 -10.43 27.58
C GLN A 226 11.46 -9.69 26.93
N SER A 227 12.45 -10.45 26.47
CA SER A 227 13.52 -9.88 25.65
C SER A 227 13.05 -9.64 24.21
N THR A 228 13.70 -8.75 23.48
CA THR A 228 13.42 -8.53 22.04
C THR A 228 13.52 -9.83 21.25
N ALA A 229 14.55 -10.65 21.53
CA ALA A 229 14.73 -11.95 20.89
C ALA A 229 13.55 -12.92 21.15
N MET A 230 12.96 -12.90 22.36
CA MET A 230 11.78 -13.72 22.67
C MET A 230 10.53 -13.22 21.93
N LEU A 231 10.36 -11.91 21.80
CA LEU A 231 9.25 -11.33 21.03
C LEU A 231 9.38 -11.62 19.53
N GLU A 232 10.59 -11.58 18.98
CA GLU A 232 10.87 -11.99 17.61
C GLU A 232 10.59 -13.48 17.40
N ALA A 233 11.10 -14.35 18.29
CA ALA A 233 10.85 -15.79 18.23
C ALA A 233 9.36 -16.14 18.39
N GLY A 234 8.61 -15.34 19.16
CA GLY A 234 7.16 -15.48 19.32
C GLY A 234 6.33 -14.91 18.16
N GLY A 235 6.96 -14.28 17.17
CA GLY A 235 6.29 -13.64 16.03
C GLY A 235 5.54 -12.35 16.37
N LEU A 236 5.84 -11.72 17.52
CA LEU A 236 5.25 -10.45 17.95
C LEU A 236 6.00 -9.23 17.42
N LEU A 237 7.30 -9.38 17.15
CA LEU A 237 8.10 -8.41 16.44
C LEU A 237 8.44 -8.96 15.06
N LEU A 238 8.44 -8.08 14.06
CA LEU A 238 9.18 -8.33 12.83
C LEU A 238 10.63 -8.49 13.26
N GLY A 239 11.20 -9.68 13.04
CA GLY A 239 12.60 -9.96 13.33
C GLY A 239 13.53 -9.01 12.60
N HIS A 240 14.83 -9.27 12.69
CA HIS A 240 15.84 -8.51 11.97
C HIS A 240 15.47 -8.42 10.48
N LEU A 241 14.99 -7.25 10.05
CA LEU A 241 14.67 -7.02 8.65
C LEU A 241 15.99 -7.18 7.87
N PRO A 242 16.00 -7.99 6.79
CA PRO A 242 17.16 -8.03 5.91
C PRO A 242 17.49 -6.59 5.49
N GLN A 243 18.77 -6.28 5.26
CA GLN A 243 19.18 -4.93 4.85
C GLN A 243 18.27 -4.43 3.71
N ALA A 244 17.40 -3.49 4.05
CA ALA A 244 16.42 -2.94 3.13
C ALA A 244 17.10 -1.86 2.31
N GLY A 245 17.05 -1.99 0.99
CA GLY A 245 17.66 -1.04 0.08
C GLY A 245 16.98 -1.09 -1.28
N TRP A 246 16.77 0.07 -1.91
CA TRP A 246 16.36 0.10 -3.30
C TRP A 246 17.48 -0.49 -4.16
N ARG A 247 17.17 -1.59 -4.84
CA ARG A 247 18.06 -2.36 -5.68
C ARG A 247 17.64 -2.19 -7.15
N PRO A 248 18.16 -1.16 -7.85
CA PRO A 248 17.77 -0.90 -9.23
C PRO A 248 18.14 -2.04 -10.18
N ASP A 249 19.03 -2.94 -9.77
CA ASP A 249 19.35 -4.19 -10.48
C ASP A 249 18.14 -5.12 -10.63
N ALA A 250 17.11 -5.00 -9.79
CA ALA A 250 15.84 -5.70 -10.00
C ALA A 250 15.23 -5.39 -11.38
N ALA A 251 15.41 -4.16 -11.89
CA ALA A 251 14.93 -3.79 -13.21
C ALA A 251 15.76 -4.41 -14.35
N LEU A 252 17.03 -4.74 -14.09
CA LEU A 252 17.91 -5.40 -15.06
C LEU A 252 17.61 -6.90 -15.17
N ARG A 253 17.08 -7.50 -14.10
CA ARG A 253 16.70 -8.93 -14.07
C ARG A 253 15.39 -9.26 -14.77
N VAL A 254 14.74 -8.26 -15.35
CA VAL A 254 13.57 -8.44 -16.23
C VAL A 254 13.87 -9.36 -17.41
N LEU A 255 15.12 -9.42 -17.86
CA LEU A 255 15.55 -10.30 -18.94
C LEU A 255 15.66 -11.77 -18.54
N GLU A 256 15.78 -12.06 -17.24
CA GLU A 256 15.94 -13.43 -16.71
C GLU A 256 14.59 -14.08 -16.38
N ALA A 257 13.50 -13.31 -16.35
CA ALA A 257 12.17 -13.76 -15.94
C ALA A 257 11.54 -14.78 -16.91
N ASP A 258 10.73 -15.69 -16.36
CA ASP A 258 9.89 -16.59 -17.17
C ASP A 258 8.63 -15.85 -17.67
N TRP A 259 8.72 -15.33 -18.89
CA TRP A 259 7.63 -14.59 -19.52
C TRP A 259 6.41 -15.43 -19.89
N ALA A 260 6.56 -16.75 -20.01
CA ALA A 260 5.43 -17.63 -20.29
C ALA A 260 4.51 -17.68 -19.07
N ILE A 261 5.07 -17.88 -17.88
CA ILE A 261 4.31 -17.86 -16.61
C ILE A 261 3.70 -16.48 -16.36
N ILE A 262 4.44 -15.41 -16.66
CA ILE A 262 3.90 -14.04 -16.53
C ILE A 262 2.69 -13.82 -17.45
N ALA A 263 2.72 -14.37 -18.67
CA ALA A 263 1.61 -14.24 -19.62
C ALA A 263 0.33 -14.95 -19.13
N GLU A 264 0.46 -16.04 -18.39
CA GLU A 264 -0.68 -16.75 -17.78
C GLU A 264 -1.40 -15.89 -16.71
N GLN A 265 -0.71 -14.91 -16.14
CA GLN A 265 -1.28 -13.95 -15.17
C GLN A 265 -2.05 -12.78 -15.81
N ALA A 266 -2.40 -12.85 -17.09
CA ALA A 266 -3.14 -11.80 -17.79
C ALA A 266 -4.46 -11.41 -17.10
N GLY A 267 -5.16 -12.37 -16.49
CA GLY A 267 -6.40 -12.10 -15.73
C GLY A 267 -6.16 -11.27 -14.47
N SER A 268 -5.08 -11.55 -13.74
CA SER A 268 -4.64 -10.77 -12.57
C SER A 268 -4.26 -9.35 -12.98
N VAL A 269 -3.50 -9.21 -14.07
CA VAL A 269 -3.11 -7.89 -14.63
C VAL A 269 -4.34 -7.09 -15.06
N ALA A 270 -5.28 -7.69 -15.80
CA ALA A 270 -6.51 -7.02 -16.21
C ALA A 270 -7.32 -6.51 -15.00
N THR A 271 -7.39 -7.31 -13.93
CA THR A 271 -8.04 -6.92 -12.68
C THR A 271 -7.35 -5.72 -12.03
N ILE A 272 -6.01 -5.73 -11.95
CA ILE A 272 -5.21 -4.63 -11.41
C ILE A 272 -5.43 -3.34 -12.22
N LEU A 273 -5.43 -3.44 -13.55
CA LEU A 273 -5.64 -2.30 -14.45
C LEU A 273 -7.00 -1.63 -14.21
N LEU A 274 -8.08 -2.43 -14.20
CA LEU A 274 -9.43 -1.93 -13.98
C LEU A 274 -9.59 -1.32 -12.59
N ILE A 275 -9.13 -2.00 -11.56
CA ILE A 275 -9.22 -1.53 -10.18
C ILE A 275 -8.38 -0.27 -9.96
N SER A 276 -7.22 -0.15 -10.60
CA SER A 276 -6.38 1.04 -10.51
C SER A 276 -7.05 2.25 -11.17
N ALA A 277 -7.66 2.07 -12.35
CA ALA A 277 -8.41 3.12 -13.03
C ALA A 277 -9.60 3.61 -12.19
N ILE A 278 -10.38 2.68 -11.64
CA ILE A 278 -11.49 2.99 -10.73
C ILE A 278 -10.97 3.65 -9.44
N GLY A 279 -9.89 3.13 -8.87
CA GLY A 279 -9.29 3.59 -7.62
C GLY A 279 -8.79 5.03 -7.71
N VAL A 280 -8.08 5.37 -8.78
CA VAL A 280 -7.66 6.74 -9.10
C VAL A 280 -8.90 7.65 -9.15
N LEU A 281 -9.88 7.32 -9.97
CA LEU A 281 -11.01 8.22 -10.15
C LEU A 281 -11.80 8.39 -8.84
N LEU A 282 -12.05 7.31 -8.10
CA LEU A 282 -12.78 7.36 -6.82
C LEU A 282 -12.04 8.15 -5.76
N ASN A 283 -10.72 7.96 -5.64
CA ASN A 283 -9.93 8.70 -4.68
C ASN A 283 -9.87 10.19 -5.08
N SER A 284 -9.77 10.54 -6.37
CA SER A 284 -9.80 11.94 -6.83
C SER A 284 -11.14 12.59 -6.52
N SER A 285 -12.26 11.98 -6.91
CA SER A 285 -13.59 12.52 -6.60
C SER A 285 -13.86 12.59 -5.10
N GLY A 286 -13.33 11.65 -4.32
CA GLY A 286 -13.39 11.71 -2.87
C GLY A 286 -12.63 12.90 -2.30
N ILE A 287 -11.45 13.22 -2.83
CA ILE A 287 -10.63 14.37 -2.41
C ILE A 287 -11.34 15.66 -2.81
N GLU A 288 -11.90 15.75 -4.01
CA GLU A 288 -12.72 16.88 -4.49
C GLU A 288 -13.86 17.20 -3.52
N VAL A 289 -14.63 16.18 -3.12
CA VAL A 289 -15.71 16.32 -2.14
C VAL A 289 -15.19 16.72 -0.75
N ALA A 290 -14.07 16.14 -0.31
CA ALA A 290 -13.50 16.42 1.02
C ALA A 290 -12.85 17.81 1.11
N ALA A 291 -12.22 18.27 0.02
CA ALA A 291 -11.57 19.57 -0.09
C ALA A 291 -12.56 20.69 -0.47
N ASN A 292 -13.78 20.33 -0.91
CA ASN A 292 -14.77 21.25 -1.47
C ASN A 292 -14.18 22.11 -2.61
N GLN A 293 -13.39 21.45 -3.48
CA GLN A 293 -12.69 22.06 -4.61
C GLN A 293 -12.68 21.09 -5.80
N ASP A 294 -13.00 21.60 -6.99
CA ASP A 294 -12.99 20.82 -8.22
C ASP A 294 -11.58 20.32 -8.57
N MET A 295 -11.43 19.00 -8.75
CA MET A 295 -10.18 18.40 -9.21
C MET A 295 -10.24 18.11 -10.71
N ASP A 296 -9.14 18.37 -11.42
CA ASP A 296 -9.00 17.93 -12.82
C ASP A 296 -8.65 16.45 -12.87
N LEU A 297 -9.69 15.60 -12.98
CA LEU A 297 -9.56 14.14 -13.04
C LEU A 297 -8.64 13.67 -14.18
N ASN A 298 -8.60 14.39 -15.31
CA ASN A 298 -7.74 14.02 -16.43
C ASN A 298 -6.27 14.33 -16.13
N ARG A 299 -6.01 15.41 -15.40
CA ARG A 299 -4.69 15.73 -14.87
C ARG A 299 -4.25 14.68 -13.85
N GLU A 300 -5.11 14.30 -12.90
CA GLU A 300 -4.78 13.25 -11.93
C GLU A 300 -4.49 11.90 -12.59
N LEU A 301 -5.28 11.50 -13.60
CA LEU A 301 -5.03 10.30 -14.39
C LEU A 301 -3.66 10.33 -15.08
N LYS A 302 -3.28 11.46 -15.71
CA LYS A 302 -1.96 11.61 -16.34
C LYS A 302 -0.82 11.52 -15.32
N ILE A 303 -0.98 12.14 -14.15
CA ILE A 303 0.05 12.13 -13.10
C ILE A 303 0.21 10.73 -12.53
N ALA A 304 -0.89 10.07 -12.17
CA ALA A 304 -0.86 8.68 -11.73
C ALA A 304 -0.26 7.76 -12.82
N GLY A 305 -0.58 8.02 -14.09
CA GLY A 305 0.01 7.32 -15.23
C GLY A 305 1.53 7.47 -15.31
N MET A 306 2.02 8.70 -15.36
CA MET A 306 3.47 9.00 -15.38
C MET A 306 4.19 8.43 -14.16
N ALA A 307 3.57 8.53 -12.99
CA ALA A 307 4.12 8.03 -11.75
C ALA A 307 4.27 6.51 -11.74
N ASN A 308 3.29 5.77 -12.26
CA ASN A 308 3.40 4.32 -12.39
C ASN A 308 4.37 3.91 -13.49
N LEU A 309 4.49 4.66 -14.59
CA LEU A 309 5.54 4.42 -15.59
C LEU A 309 6.94 4.56 -14.99
N ALA A 310 7.18 5.64 -14.25
CA ALA A 310 8.46 5.88 -13.57
C ALA A 310 8.72 4.85 -12.46
N SER A 311 7.69 4.50 -11.67
CA SER A 311 7.76 3.47 -10.63
C SER A 311 8.14 2.12 -11.24
N GLY A 312 7.40 1.66 -12.26
CA GLY A 312 7.65 0.38 -12.92
C GLY A 312 9.04 0.30 -13.57
N ALA A 313 9.51 1.38 -14.21
CA ALA A 313 10.85 1.44 -14.79
C ALA A 313 11.97 1.32 -13.74
N GLY A 314 11.76 1.84 -12.53
CA GLY A 314 12.72 1.75 -11.43
C GLY A 314 12.55 0.53 -10.51
N GLY A 315 11.76 -0.47 -10.91
CA GLY A 315 11.55 -1.68 -10.12
C GLY A 315 10.48 -1.56 -9.03
N GLY A 316 9.63 -0.55 -9.09
CA GLY A 316 8.55 -0.32 -8.13
C GLY A 316 7.26 -1.07 -8.44
N ILE A 317 6.28 -0.90 -7.56
CA ILE A 317 4.91 -1.39 -7.68
C ILE A 317 3.91 -0.26 -7.99
N ILE A 318 2.62 -0.59 -8.05
CA ILE A 318 1.53 0.35 -8.33
C ILE A 318 1.29 1.31 -7.16
N GLY A 319 1.24 2.60 -7.47
CA GLY A 319 0.87 3.65 -6.53
C GLY A 319 0.04 4.75 -7.19
N PHE A 320 -0.85 5.37 -6.42
CA PHE A 320 -1.59 6.57 -6.82
C PHE A 320 -2.08 7.32 -5.57
N HIS A 321 -2.87 8.38 -5.74
CA HIS A 321 -3.40 9.18 -4.63
C HIS A 321 -4.39 8.41 -3.77
N THR A 322 -4.48 8.80 -2.49
CA THR A 322 -5.42 8.22 -1.53
C THR A 322 -6.30 9.28 -0.89
N LEU A 323 -7.59 8.98 -0.74
CA LEU A 323 -8.51 9.84 -0.01
C LEU A 323 -8.15 9.92 1.48
N GLY A 324 -7.80 8.80 2.11
CA GLY A 324 -7.64 8.71 3.56
C GLY A 324 -6.58 9.68 4.09
N LEU A 325 -5.34 9.55 3.60
CA LEU A 325 -4.23 10.39 4.02
C LEU A 325 -4.37 11.83 3.51
N SER A 326 -4.86 12.04 2.29
CA SER A 326 -5.12 13.41 1.79
C SER A 326 -6.16 14.11 2.67
N SER A 327 -7.24 13.43 3.06
CA SER A 327 -8.25 13.99 3.97
C SER A 327 -7.75 14.24 5.39
N LEU A 328 -6.74 13.50 5.81
CA LEU A 328 -6.06 13.74 7.08
C LEU A 328 -5.27 15.04 6.99
N VAL A 329 -4.45 15.21 5.95
CA VAL A 329 -3.69 16.43 5.69
C VAL A 329 -4.63 17.64 5.57
N LEU A 330 -5.75 17.51 4.84
CA LEU A 330 -6.80 18.54 4.76
C LEU A 330 -7.30 19.04 6.13
N LYS A 331 -7.41 18.13 7.10
CA LYS A 331 -7.87 18.46 8.46
C LYS A 331 -6.76 19.06 9.33
N MET A 332 -5.50 18.95 8.92
CA MET A 332 -4.34 19.45 9.66
C MET A 332 -4.01 20.92 9.34
N GLY A 333 -4.65 21.50 8.31
CA GLY A 333 -4.40 22.87 7.84
C GLY A 333 -3.34 22.93 6.76
#